data_AF-A0A423PEM2-F1
#
_entry.id   AF-A0A423PEM2-F1
#
_cell.length_a   1.000
_cell.length_b   1.000
_cell.length_c   1.000
_cell.angle_alpha   90.00
_cell.angle_beta   90.00
_cell.angle_gamma   90.00
#
_symmetry.space_group_name_H-M   'P 1'
#
loop_
_entity.id
_entity.type
_entity.pdbx_description
1 polymer ?
#
loop_
_entity_poly.entity_id
_entity_poly.type
_entity_poly.pdbx_seq_one_letter_code
_entity_poly.pdbx_strand_id
1 'polypeptide(L)'
;MGGRARTQVSTPAGTGRSADAGDGRARDERERLQLQRMERSLVRAWLAAPSVLAPADYECLRYAFGLARLHVFRPAGQPRDVRVNPEAVAPLRGWLLGHLHDSLRGGEAAEAKLAVCREAAAQVRARAIELRRRLLADHRDDFDAAALDREAGRRALVVVAGGGGGAGYVYAGAYARLMEAGLIPDYIVGNSIGAILGIFRAQRRHGDVNEYVEFARRVKNADIFSAVRRRSEFCMPGLLHLHLRALHQRMAIGDLRRPLRLDEMEIPLDLVVAGIRRRPYERLPSDIRSPETGMARWLPMWLQVAARFTRLLQFFNADMVEPIVLGRDSDTRQVHAVDAAGFSAAVPSILQYEPGPGAGVTREIFAELMARHELAAIVDGGVADNVPARTAWRGVAAGRAGTRNAYYLAFDCFFPRMDPKNLWLWPIMQTVQMQMRVNRVYADTMVRFQETLSPLNIVPGGDALDLSVGWGYQEMDRHLPEVREMLRPVSLDRAAPAARAS
;
A
#
# COMPACT_ATOMS: atom_id res chain seq x y z
N MET A 1 39.12 44.21 47.19
CA MET A 1 40.33 44.07 46.36
C MET A 1 40.64 42.59 46.19
N GLY A 2 40.76 42.13 44.94
CA GLY A 2 41.29 40.81 44.49
C GLY A 2 40.45 39.59 44.89
N GLY A 3 39.81 38.83 44.00
CA GLY A 3 40.20 38.42 42.65
C GLY A 3 40.52 36.91 42.68
N ARG A 4 39.52 36.05 42.47
CA ARG A 4 39.72 34.60 42.23
C ARG A 4 39.17 34.23 40.85
N ALA A 5 40.06 33.65 40.05
CA ALA A 5 39.87 33.25 38.67
C ALA A 5 38.75 32.22 38.50
N ARG A 6 37.89 32.42 37.50
CA ARG A 6 37.01 31.39 36.94
C ARG A 6 37.63 30.88 35.64
N THR A 7 37.99 29.62 35.65
CA THR A 7 38.41 28.83 34.49
C THR A 7 37.23 28.68 33.53
N GLN A 8 37.33 29.26 32.33
CA GLN A 8 36.40 28.98 31.23
C GLN A 8 36.74 27.59 30.66
N VAL A 9 35.80 26.65 30.80
CA VAL A 9 35.81 25.40 30.05
C VAL A 9 35.10 25.65 28.73
N SER A 10 35.84 25.49 27.64
CA SER A 10 35.35 25.55 26.26
C SER A 10 34.44 24.36 25.95
N THR A 11 33.19 24.66 25.58
CA THR A 11 32.25 23.67 25.04
C THR A 11 32.60 23.40 23.57
N PRO A 12 32.78 22.15 23.11
CA PRO A 12 32.96 21.88 21.70
C PRO A 12 31.61 21.97 20.98
N ALA A 13 31.56 22.81 19.94
CA ALA A 13 30.47 22.91 19.00
C ALA A 13 30.31 21.58 18.24
N GLY A 14 29.11 20.99 18.28
CA GLY A 14 28.89 19.68 17.67
C GLY A 14 27.44 19.25 17.57
N THR A 15 26.54 20.06 17.00
CA THR A 15 25.20 19.62 16.59
C THR A 15 24.67 20.44 15.41
N GLY A 16 25.09 20.09 14.18
CA GLY A 16 24.59 20.72 12.95
C GLY A 16 24.23 19.76 11.81
N ARG A 17 24.45 18.44 11.96
CA ARG A 17 24.34 17.48 10.83
C ARG A 17 23.04 16.65 10.76
N SER A 18 22.17 16.64 11.77
CA SER A 18 20.97 15.77 11.75
C SER A 18 19.70 16.42 11.20
N ALA A 19 19.52 17.73 11.38
CA ALA A 19 18.33 18.44 10.88
C ALA A 19 18.37 18.63 9.35
N ASP A 20 19.55 18.95 8.80
CA ASP A 20 19.76 19.24 7.38
C ASP A 20 19.60 17.98 6.50
N ALA A 21 20.06 16.82 7.00
CA ALA A 21 19.86 15.53 6.36
C ALA A 21 18.38 15.07 6.35
N GLY A 22 17.60 15.49 7.35
CA GLY A 22 16.17 15.22 7.45
C GLY A 22 15.35 16.01 6.43
N ASP A 23 15.65 17.30 6.28
CA ASP A 23 14.96 18.18 5.32
C ASP A 23 15.27 17.80 3.87
N GLY A 24 16.53 17.46 3.58
CA GLY A 24 16.95 16.98 2.25
C GLY A 24 16.22 15.69 1.81
N ARG A 25 16.03 14.72 2.71
CA ARG A 25 15.26 13.49 2.40
C ARG A 25 13.78 13.77 2.17
N ALA A 26 13.18 14.62 3.00
CA ALA A 26 11.79 15.01 2.85
C ALA A 26 11.55 15.77 1.53
N ARG A 27 12.50 16.62 1.13
CA ARG A 27 12.48 17.31 -0.16
C ARG A 27 12.56 16.33 -1.34
N ASP A 28 13.52 15.40 -1.34
CA ASP A 28 13.66 14.40 -2.41
C ASP A 28 12.40 13.53 -2.56
N GLU A 29 11.80 13.08 -1.45
CA GLU A 29 10.53 12.34 -1.47
C GLU A 29 9.41 13.17 -2.12
N ARG A 30 9.27 14.45 -1.75
CA ARG A 30 8.26 15.36 -2.33
C ARG A 30 8.45 15.54 -3.83
N GLU A 31 9.68 15.78 -4.29
CA GLU A 31 10.01 15.96 -5.70
C GLU A 31 9.70 14.69 -6.52
N ARG A 32 10.05 13.50 -6.00
CA ARG A 32 9.73 12.22 -6.68
C ARG A 32 8.23 11.97 -6.78
N LEU A 33 7.47 12.29 -5.73
CA LEU A 33 6.00 12.21 -5.75
C LEU A 33 5.38 13.20 -6.74
N GLN A 34 5.94 14.40 -6.88
CA GLN A 34 5.49 15.37 -7.89
C GLN A 34 5.70 14.83 -9.30
N LEU A 35 6.91 14.33 -9.62
CA LEU A 35 7.21 13.72 -10.91
C LEU A 35 6.30 12.55 -11.24
N GLN A 36 6.06 11.66 -10.26
CA GLN A 36 5.14 10.53 -10.41
C GLN A 36 3.73 10.99 -10.83
N ARG A 37 3.21 12.04 -10.18
CA ARG A 37 1.88 12.59 -10.51
C ARG A 37 1.84 13.35 -11.83
N MET A 38 2.94 14.00 -12.21
CA MET A 38 3.08 14.65 -13.50
C MET A 38 3.03 13.60 -14.62
N GLU A 39 3.76 12.50 -14.47
CA GLU A 39 3.72 11.39 -15.43
C GLU A 39 2.29 10.83 -15.56
N ARG A 40 1.62 10.54 -14.44
CA ARG A 40 0.22 10.10 -14.48
C ARG A 40 -0.68 11.08 -15.25
N SER A 41 -0.49 12.38 -15.03
CA SER A 41 -1.26 13.42 -15.73
C SER A 41 -0.99 13.40 -17.23
N LEU A 42 0.28 13.26 -17.63
CA LEU A 42 0.69 13.07 -19.02
C LEU A 42 0.02 11.84 -19.64
N VAL A 43 0.01 10.70 -18.94
CA VAL A 43 -0.65 9.48 -19.43
C VAL A 43 -2.15 9.67 -19.62
N ARG A 44 -2.84 10.32 -18.69
CA ARG A 44 -4.27 10.61 -18.84
C ARG A 44 -4.56 11.57 -19.99
N ALA A 45 -3.75 12.60 -20.16
CA ALA A 45 -3.87 13.52 -21.28
C ALA A 45 -3.63 12.80 -22.62
N TRP A 46 -2.61 11.94 -22.67
CA TRP A 46 -2.30 11.09 -23.83
C TRP A 46 -3.48 10.19 -24.24
N LEU A 47 -4.09 9.50 -23.27
CA LEU A 47 -5.24 8.64 -23.54
C LEU A 47 -6.47 9.42 -24.02
N ALA A 48 -6.62 10.69 -23.61
CA ALA A 48 -7.72 11.54 -24.03
C ALA A 48 -7.50 12.18 -25.42
N ALA A 49 -6.26 12.57 -25.75
CA ALA A 49 -5.94 13.31 -26.98
C ALA A 49 -4.63 12.83 -27.65
N PRO A 50 -4.53 11.57 -28.09
CA PRO A 50 -3.28 10.95 -28.54
C PRO A 50 -2.69 11.58 -29.83
N SER A 51 -3.47 12.34 -30.60
CA SER A 51 -3.01 12.99 -31.84
C SER A 51 -2.17 14.25 -31.62
N VAL A 52 -2.15 14.81 -30.40
CA VAL A 52 -1.50 16.10 -30.12
C VAL A 52 0.02 15.98 -29.99
N LEU A 53 0.50 14.83 -29.54
CA LEU A 53 1.91 14.55 -29.24
C LEU A 53 2.40 13.37 -30.09
N ALA A 54 3.62 13.42 -30.61
CA ALA A 54 4.16 12.27 -31.33
C ALA A 54 4.41 11.10 -30.35
N PRO A 55 4.12 9.84 -30.74
CA PRO A 55 4.35 8.68 -29.87
C PRO A 55 5.79 8.58 -29.33
N ALA A 56 6.79 8.91 -30.16
CA ALA A 56 8.20 8.90 -29.78
C ALA A 56 8.55 9.97 -28.73
N ASP A 57 7.87 11.11 -28.74
CA ASP A 57 8.06 12.16 -27.74
C ASP A 57 7.34 11.83 -26.44
N TYR A 58 6.15 11.24 -26.54
CA TYR A 58 5.43 10.69 -25.40
C TYR A 58 6.24 9.63 -24.65
N GLU A 59 6.81 8.65 -25.36
CA GLU A 59 7.69 7.63 -24.75
C GLU A 59 8.94 8.26 -24.12
N CYS A 60 9.56 9.23 -24.80
CA CYS A 60 10.72 9.95 -24.30
C CYS A 60 10.42 10.69 -22.98
N LEU A 61 9.29 11.39 -22.91
CA LEU A 61 8.85 12.09 -21.69
C LEU A 61 8.65 11.12 -20.53
N ARG A 62 7.97 10.00 -20.77
CA ARG A 62 7.74 8.97 -19.74
C ARG A 62 9.03 8.32 -19.26
N TYR A 63 9.97 8.08 -20.19
CA TYR A 63 11.30 7.59 -19.86
C TYR A 63 12.08 8.62 -19.02
N ALA A 64 12.01 9.91 -19.38
CA ALA A 64 12.64 10.99 -18.62
C ALA A 64 12.07 11.13 -17.21
N PHE A 65 10.76 10.94 -17.00
CA PHE A 65 10.16 10.86 -15.66
C PHE A 65 10.68 9.68 -14.85
N GLY A 66 10.95 8.54 -15.49
CA GLY A 66 11.63 7.41 -14.87
C GLY A 66 13.05 7.77 -14.41
N LEU A 67 13.87 8.30 -15.32
CA LEU A 67 15.24 8.73 -15.02
C LEU A 67 15.29 9.78 -13.90
N ALA A 68 14.43 10.79 -13.95
CA ALA A 68 14.41 11.88 -12.97
C ALA A 68 14.04 11.42 -11.54
N ARG A 69 13.38 10.26 -11.40
CA ARG A 69 13.02 9.64 -10.12
C ARG A 69 14.09 8.67 -9.58
N LEU A 70 15.15 8.39 -10.34
CA LEU A 70 16.24 7.53 -9.89
C LEU A 70 16.92 8.10 -8.63
N HIS A 71 17.28 7.19 -7.72
CA HIS A 71 18.00 7.51 -6.49
C HIS A 71 18.81 6.30 -6.01
N VAL A 72 18.18 5.14 -5.94
CA VAL A 72 18.78 3.83 -5.71
C VAL A 72 18.02 2.83 -6.57
N PHE A 73 18.68 1.77 -7.02
CA PHE A 73 17.99 0.59 -7.55
C PHE A 73 18.91 -0.63 -7.50
N ARG A 74 18.34 -1.82 -7.73
CA ARG A 74 19.11 -3.06 -7.78
C ARG A 74 19.21 -3.52 -9.23
N PRO A 75 20.40 -3.49 -9.86
CA PRO A 75 20.58 -4.04 -11.18
C PRO A 75 20.20 -5.53 -11.21
N ALA A 76 19.60 -5.98 -12.31
CA ALA A 76 19.19 -7.37 -12.45
C ALA A 76 20.42 -8.30 -12.33
N GLY A 77 20.29 -9.38 -11.56
CA GLY A 77 21.37 -10.35 -11.34
C GLY A 77 22.42 -9.93 -10.31
N GLN A 78 22.29 -8.74 -9.69
CA GLN A 78 23.20 -8.29 -8.64
C GLN A 78 22.56 -8.33 -7.25
N PRO A 79 23.31 -8.68 -6.21
CA PRO A 79 22.78 -8.78 -4.85
C PRO A 79 22.67 -7.43 -4.12
N ARG A 80 23.35 -6.38 -4.64
CA ARG A 80 23.51 -5.09 -3.95
C ARG A 80 22.72 -3.98 -4.64
N ASP A 81 22.23 -3.06 -3.82
CA ASP A 81 21.61 -1.83 -4.28
C ASP A 81 22.70 -0.84 -4.70
N VAL A 82 22.51 -0.19 -5.85
CA VAL A 82 23.38 0.87 -6.39
C VAL A 82 22.69 2.21 -6.19
N ARG A 83 23.37 3.12 -5.49
CA ARG A 83 22.89 4.50 -5.30
C ARG A 83 23.42 5.36 -6.44
N VAL A 84 22.54 5.97 -7.21
CA VAL A 84 22.94 6.91 -8.27
C VAL A 84 23.33 8.25 -7.68
N ASN A 85 24.28 8.94 -8.31
CA ASN A 85 24.68 10.28 -7.90
C ASN A 85 23.48 11.26 -7.97
N PRO A 86 23.01 11.83 -6.84
CA PRO A 86 21.89 12.77 -6.83
C PRO A 86 22.16 14.03 -7.65
N GLU A 87 23.41 14.50 -7.68
CA GLU A 87 23.82 15.71 -8.43
C GLU A 87 23.73 15.49 -9.94
N ALA A 88 23.93 14.26 -10.42
CA ALA A 88 23.75 13.93 -11.83
C ALA A 88 22.26 14.02 -12.23
N VAL A 89 21.35 13.56 -11.37
CA VAL A 89 19.89 13.53 -11.64
C VAL A 89 19.23 14.90 -11.45
N ALA A 90 19.74 15.72 -10.53
CA ALA A 90 19.13 17.00 -10.13
C ALA A 90 18.84 17.96 -11.30
N PRO A 91 19.70 18.14 -12.32
CA PRO A 91 19.42 19.03 -13.45
C PRO A 91 18.19 18.62 -14.28
N LEU A 92 18.01 17.32 -14.59
CA LEU A 92 16.82 16.86 -15.32
C LEU A 92 15.57 17.00 -14.44
N ARG A 93 15.67 16.58 -13.18
CA ARG A 93 14.57 16.66 -12.20
C ARG A 93 14.08 18.10 -12.01
N GLY A 94 15.01 19.01 -11.72
CA GLY A 94 14.71 20.43 -11.53
C GLY A 94 14.13 21.07 -12.79
N TRP A 95 14.62 20.69 -13.97
CA TRP A 95 14.07 21.20 -15.22
C TRP A 95 12.62 20.72 -15.44
N LEU A 96 12.33 19.43 -15.29
CA LEU A 96 10.98 18.89 -15.42
C LEU A 96 10.02 19.56 -14.43
N LEU A 97 10.41 19.67 -13.17
CA LEU A 97 9.61 20.34 -12.14
C LEU A 97 9.40 21.82 -12.46
N GLY A 98 10.43 22.54 -12.89
CA GLY A 98 10.32 23.97 -13.20
C GLY A 98 9.50 24.29 -14.46
N HIS A 99 9.52 23.42 -15.46
CA HIS A 99 8.94 23.71 -16.79
C HIS A 99 7.60 23.02 -17.05
N LEU A 100 7.36 21.84 -16.46
CA LEU A 100 6.17 21.04 -16.77
C LEU A 100 5.21 20.89 -15.59
N HIS A 101 5.62 21.23 -14.36
CA HIS A 101 4.81 20.98 -13.17
C HIS A 101 3.45 21.67 -13.27
N ASP A 102 3.43 22.97 -13.53
CA ASP A 102 2.19 23.74 -13.44
C ASP A 102 1.19 23.35 -14.53
N SER A 103 1.64 23.14 -15.77
CA SER A 103 0.77 22.65 -16.86
C SER A 103 0.25 21.24 -16.58
N LEU A 104 1.12 20.30 -16.21
CA LEU A 104 0.69 18.92 -15.96
C LEU A 104 -0.12 18.76 -14.67
N ARG A 105 0.08 19.60 -13.66
CA ARG A 105 -0.63 19.52 -12.37
C ARG A 105 -1.84 20.43 -12.30
N GLY A 106 -1.94 21.41 -13.19
CA GLY A 106 -3.05 22.35 -13.31
C GLY A 106 -4.34 21.73 -13.86
N GLY A 107 -5.39 22.55 -13.85
CA GLY A 107 -6.72 22.21 -14.36
C GLY A 107 -6.86 22.29 -15.88
N GLU A 108 -5.76 22.41 -16.62
CA GLU A 108 -5.76 22.51 -18.08
C GLU A 108 -6.36 21.27 -18.76
N ALA A 109 -6.95 21.49 -19.94
CA ALA A 109 -7.44 20.45 -20.82
C ALA A 109 -6.30 19.53 -21.32
N ALA A 110 -6.65 18.33 -21.79
CA ALA A 110 -5.67 17.33 -22.23
C ALA A 110 -4.78 17.85 -23.37
N GLU A 111 -5.38 18.54 -24.34
CA GLU A 111 -4.70 19.09 -25.52
C GLU A 111 -3.69 20.16 -25.13
N ALA A 112 -4.05 21.05 -24.20
CA ALA A 112 -3.15 22.09 -23.70
C ALA A 112 -1.93 21.48 -22.98
N LYS A 113 -2.16 20.49 -22.11
CA LYS A 113 -1.10 19.73 -21.44
C LYS A 113 -0.13 19.09 -22.43
N LEU A 114 -0.67 18.47 -23.48
CA LEU A 114 0.13 17.79 -24.50
C LEU A 114 0.85 18.77 -25.43
N ALA A 115 0.28 19.94 -25.70
CA ALA A 115 0.93 20.99 -26.50
C ALA A 115 2.22 21.49 -25.80
N VAL A 116 2.14 21.78 -24.49
CA VAL A 116 3.33 22.16 -23.69
C VAL A 116 4.36 21.02 -23.68
N CYS A 117 3.91 19.78 -23.53
CA CYS A 117 4.79 18.62 -23.58
C CYS A 117 5.48 18.45 -24.94
N ARG A 118 4.78 18.74 -26.04
CA ARG A 118 5.33 18.69 -27.41
C ARG A 118 6.42 19.74 -27.60
N GLU A 119 6.19 20.97 -27.14
CA GLU A 119 7.20 22.05 -27.21
C GLU A 119 8.43 21.72 -26.36
N ALA A 120 8.24 21.06 -25.22
CA ALA A 120 9.32 20.62 -24.33
C ALA A 120 10.08 19.37 -24.82
N ALA A 121 9.52 18.59 -25.75
CA ALA A 121 9.98 17.23 -26.03
C ALA A 121 11.45 17.15 -26.47
N ALA A 122 11.89 18.03 -27.37
CA ALA A 122 13.27 18.06 -27.86
C ALA A 122 14.28 18.33 -26.74
N GLN A 123 13.95 19.26 -25.83
CA GLN A 123 14.81 19.60 -24.70
C GLN A 123 14.84 18.47 -23.66
N VAL A 124 13.70 17.85 -23.38
CA VAL A 124 13.63 16.68 -22.48
C VAL A 124 14.46 15.54 -23.04
N ARG A 125 14.36 15.26 -24.34
CA ARG A 125 15.15 14.23 -25.02
C ARG A 125 16.65 14.47 -24.88
N ALA A 126 17.11 15.68 -25.19
CA ALA A 126 18.53 16.03 -25.07
C ALA A 126 19.04 15.86 -23.62
N ARG A 127 18.26 16.31 -22.63
CA ARG A 127 18.60 16.17 -21.21
C ARG A 127 18.58 14.72 -20.73
N ALA A 128 17.63 13.91 -21.21
CA ALA A 128 17.55 12.49 -20.88
C ALA A 128 18.72 11.69 -21.47
N ILE A 129 19.10 11.96 -22.73
CA ILE A 129 20.28 11.36 -23.38
C ILE A 129 21.55 11.70 -22.60
N GLU A 130 21.73 12.97 -22.25
CA GLU A 130 22.91 13.42 -21.52
C GLU A 130 22.98 12.80 -20.11
N LEU A 131 21.87 12.78 -19.38
CA LEU A 131 21.82 12.11 -18.07
C LEU A 131 22.14 10.63 -18.19
N ARG A 132 21.52 9.92 -19.14
CA ARG A 132 21.77 8.49 -19.36
C ARG A 132 23.25 8.23 -19.63
N ARG A 133 23.87 9.03 -20.50
CA ARG A 133 25.30 8.93 -20.82
C ARG A 133 26.18 9.12 -19.57
N ARG A 134 25.90 10.15 -18.76
CA ARG A 134 26.63 10.42 -17.52
C ARG A 134 26.50 9.29 -16.52
N LEU A 135 25.29 8.80 -16.26
CA LEU A 135 25.06 7.70 -15.33
C LEU A 135 25.81 6.43 -15.76
N LEU A 136 25.87 6.11 -17.06
CA LEU A 136 26.61 4.95 -17.54
C LEU A 136 28.13 5.14 -17.46
N ALA A 137 28.64 6.37 -17.57
CA ALA A 137 30.06 6.66 -17.38
C ALA A 137 30.46 6.57 -15.91
N ASP A 138 29.64 7.16 -15.03
CA ASP A 138 29.87 7.23 -13.58
C ASP A 138 29.73 5.85 -12.89
N HIS A 139 28.85 4.99 -13.43
CA HIS A 139 28.49 3.69 -12.86
C HIS A 139 28.83 2.51 -13.78
N ARG A 140 29.86 2.65 -14.63
CA ARG A 140 30.26 1.61 -15.60
C ARG A 140 30.55 0.24 -14.97
N ASP A 141 31.00 0.23 -13.72
CA ASP A 141 31.35 -0.97 -12.96
C ASP A 141 30.16 -1.51 -12.13
N ASP A 142 29.10 -0.72 -11.99
CA ASP A 142 27.92 -1.06 -11.19
C ASP A 142 26.75 -1.59 -12.03
N PHE A 143 26.50 -1.04 -13.23
CA PHE A 143 25.40 -1.51 -14.09
C PHE A 143 25.58 -1.15 -15.57
N ASP A 144 24.88 -1.91 -16.42
CA ASP A 144 24.85 -1.69 -17.86
C ASP A 144 23.67 -0.82 -18.31
N ALA A 145 23.70 -0.44 -19.59
CA ALA A 145 22.63 0.31 -20.25
C ALA A 145 21.26 -0.37 -20.10
N ALA A 146 21.22 -1.70 -20.24
CA ALA A 146 19.99 -2.45 -20.19
C ALA A 146 19.36 -2.44 -18.77
N ALA A 147 20.16 -2.49 -17.70
CA ALA A 147 19.68 -2.38 -16.33
C ALA A 147 19.14 -0.99 -16.02
N LEU A 148 19.84 0.06 -16.45
CA LEU A 148 19.38 1.44 -16.30
C LEU A 148 18.05 1.67 -17.05
N ASP A 149 17.98 1.23 -18.31
CA ASP A 149 16.80 1.40 -19.15
C ASP A 149 15.60 0.60 -18.62
N ARG A 150 15.84 -0.59 -18.06
CA ARG A 150 14.78 -1.36 -17.38
C ARG A 150 14.26 -0.61 -16.16
N GLU A 151 15.13 -0.09 -15.31
CA GLU A 151 14.71 0.66 -14.11
C GLU A 151 13.94 1.93 -14.47
N ALA A 152 14.42 2.71 -15.45
CA ALA A 152 13.74 3.94 -15.85
C ALA A 152 12.46 3.69 -16.67
N GLY A 153 12.46 2.65 -17.51
CA GLY A 153 11.44 2.41 -18.53
C GLY A 153 10.34 1.41 -18.16
N ARG A 154 10.54 0.55 -17.16
CA ARG A 154 9.57 -0.47 -16.74
C ARG A 154 9.12 -0.22 -15.31
N ARG A 155 7.81 -0.32 -15.09
CA ARG A 155 7.18 -0.15 -13.77
C ARG A 155 6.73 -1.50 -13.23
N ALA A 156 6.97 -1.73 -11.95
CA ALA A 156 6.27 -2.76 -11.20
C ALA A 156 4.80 -2.36 -10.97
N LEU A 157 3.88 -3.32 -11.07
CA LEU A 157 2.50 -3.14 -10.63
C LEU A 157 2.42 -3.38 -9.12
N VAL A 158 2.07 -2.34 -8.36
CA VAL A 158 1.87 -2.43 -6.91
C VAL A 158 0.40 -2.26 -6.60
N VAL A 159 -0.20 -3.27 -5.98
CA VAL A 159 -1.60 -3.20 -5.54
C VAL A 159 -1.67 -2.92 -4.04
N VAL A 160 -2.44 -1.91 -3.68
CA VAL A 160 -2.68 -1.52 -2.28
C VAL A 160 -4.15 -1.75 -1.96
N ALA A 161 -4.46 -2.80 -1.21
CA ALA A 161 -5.82 -3.19 -0.87
C ALA A 161 -6.18 -2.72 0.54
N GLY A 162 -7.14 -1.80 0.65
CA GLY A 162 -7.55 -1.23 1.92
C GLY A 162 -8.41 -2.13 2.79
N GLY A 163 -8.75 -1.62 3.98
CA GLY A 163 -9.76 -2.22 4.86
C GLY A 163 -11.18 -1.75 4.54
N GLY A 164 -12.17 -2.43 5.14
CA GLY A 164 -13.58 -2.10 4.94
C GLY A 164 -14.59 -3.22 5.25
N GLY A 165 -14.16 -4.33 5.85
CA GLY A 165 -15.03 -5.47 6.18
C GLY A 165 -15.70 -6.07 4.95
N GLY A 166 -16.99 -6.35 5.02
CA GLY A 166 -17.79 -6.93 3.93
C GLY A 166 -17.80 -6.11 2.63
N ALA A 167 -17.49 -4.81 2.68
CA ALA A 167 -17.40 -3.99 1.47
C ALA A 167 -16.23 -4.39 0.56
N GLY A 168 -15.20 -5.05 1.10
CA GLY A 168 -13.96 -5.37 0.38
C GLY A 168 -14.06 -6.51 -0.64
N TYR A 169 -15.18 -7.24 -0.69
CA TYR A 169 -15.36 -8.33 -1.67
C TYR A 169 -15.28 -7.87 -3.13
N VAL A 170 -15.50 -6.57 -3.39
CA VAL A 170 -15.26 -5.95 -4.71
C VAL A 170 -13.81 -6.11 -5.19
N TYR A 171 -12.84 -6.22 -4.28
CA TYR A 171 -11.44 -6.38 -4.68
C TYR A 171 -11.20 -7.73 -5.39
N ALA A 172 -11.98 -8.76 -5.10
CA ALA A 172 -11.89 -10.03 -5.82
C ALA A 172 -12.20 -9.85 -7.31
N GLY A 173 -13.24 -9.07 -7.65
CA GLY A 173 -13.55 -8.69 -9.03
C GLY A 173 -12.47 -7.85 -9.69
N ALA A 174 -11.89 -6.90 -8.95
CA ALA A 174 -10.79 -6.09 -9.45
C ALA A 174 -9.55 -6.94 -9.76
N TYR A 175 -9.19 -7.88 -8.89
CA TYR A 175 -8.10 -8.83 -9.14
C TYR A 175 -8.39 -9.74 -10.34
N ALA A 176 -9.62 -10.26 -10.46
CA ALA A 176 -10.03 -11.07 -11.61
C ALA A 176 -9.83 -10.31 -12.92
N ARG A 177 -10.29 -9.05 -12.97
CA ARG A 177 -10.16 -8.20 -14.16
C ARG A 177 -8.71 -7.91 -14.54
N LEU A 178 -7.86 -7.63 -13.55
CA LEU A 178 -6.41 -7.42 -13.76
C LEU A 178 -5.75 -8.68 -14.33
N MET A 179 -6.09 -9.85 -13.77
CA MET A 179 -5.49 -11.12 -14.18
C MET A 179 -5.89 -11.54 -15.59
N GLU A 180 -7.16 -11.39 -15.95
CA GLU A 180 -7.63 -11.60 -17.33
C GLU A 180 -6.92 -10.67 -18.32
N ALA A 181 -6.56 -9.46 -17.88
CA ALA A 181 -5.78 -8.52 -18.68
C ALA A 181 -4.27 -8.82 -18.73
N GLY A 182 -3.81 -9.90 -18.09
CA GLY A 182 -2.39 -10.26 -18.00
C GLY A 182 -1.58 -9.36 -17.03
N LEU A 183 -2.25 -8.61 -16.16
CA LEU A 183 -1.64 -7.66 -15.23
C LEU A 183 -1.48 -8.30 -13.85
N ILE A 184 -0.33 -8.92 -13.64
CA ILE A 184 0.02 -9.59 -12.38
C ILE A 184 0.75 -8.58 -11.47
N PRO A 185 0.32 -8.40 -10.20
CA PRO A 185 1.04 -7.56 -9.26
C PRO A 185 2.45 -8.10 -8.98
N ASP A 186 3.41 -7.19 -8.88
CA ASP A 186 4.78 -7.48 -8.45
C ASP A 186 4.93 -7.36 -6.94
N TYR A 187 4.00 -6.65 -6.29
CA TYR A 187 3.98 -6.43 -4.85
C TYR A 187 2.58 -6.04 -4.39
N ILE A 188 2.14 -6.60 -3.25
CA ILE A 188 0.83 -6.33 -2.67
C ILE A 188 1.00 -5.82 -1.24
N VAL A 189 0.23 -4.78 -0.89
CA VAL A 189 0.08 -4.33 0.50
C VAL A 189 -1.39 -4.37 0.88
N GLY A 190 -1.71 -5.10 1.95
CA GLY A 190 -3.08 -5.32 2.40
C GLY A 190 -3.34 -4.82 3.81
N ASN A 191 -4.56 -4.35 4.06
CA ASN A 191 -5.09 -4.07 5.39
C ASN A 191 -6.46 -4.74 5.57
N SER A 192 -6.72 -5.38 6.72
CA SER A 192 -8.01 -5.98 7.05
C SER A 192 -8.53 -6.96 5.98
N ILE A 193 -9.71 -6.75 5.41
CA ILE A 193 -10.21 -7.55 4.28
C ILE A 193 -9.24 -7.55 3.07
N GLY A 194 -8.54 -6.44 2.81
CA GLY A 194 -7.49 -6.36 1.81
C GLY A 194 -6.29 -7.25 2.11
N ALA A 195 -5.99 -7.53 3.39
CA ALA A 195 -4.98 -8.50 3.80
C ALA A 195 -5.41 -9.94 3.51
N ILE A 196 -6.67 -10.27 3.84
CA ILE A 196 -7.25 -11.60 3.56
C ILE A 196 -7.25 -11.89 2.05
N LEU A 197 -7.79 -10.97 1.24
CA LEU A 197 -7.81 -11.12 -0.22
C LEU A 197 -6.40 -11.03 -0.82
N GLY A 198 -5.51 -10.24 -0.22
CA GLY A 198 -4.10 -10.14 -0.57
C GLY A 198 -3.37 -11.47 -0.45
N ILE A 199 -3.62 -12.26 0.60
CA ILE A 199 -3.04 -13.60 0.77
C ILE A 199 -3.44 -14.53 -0.38
N PHE A 200 -4.73 -14.57 -0.72
CA PHE A 200 -5.19 -15.37 -1.85
C PHE A 200 -4.49 -14.94 -3.14
N ARG A 201 -4.46 -13.64 -3.41
CA ARG A 201 -3.81 -13.14 -4.63
C ARG A 201 -2.30 -13.42 -4.64
N ALA A 202 -1.63 -13.28 -3.51
CA ALA A 202 -0.18 -13.37 -3.41
C ALA A 202 0.36 -14.81 -3.43
N GLN A 203 -0.47 -15.78 -3.06
CA GLN A 203 -0.07 -17.19 -2.96
C GLN A 203 0.53 -17.71 -4.28
N ARG A 204 -0.09 -17.38 -5.41
CA ARG A 204 0.34 -17.83 -6.74
C ARG A 204 0.27 -16.68 -7.74
N ARG A 205 1.33 -16.46 -8.52
CA ARG A 205 1.38 -15.44 -9.58
C ARG A 205 0.29 -15.68 -10.63
N HIS A 206 0.14 -16.92 -11.05
CA HIS A 206 -0.82 -17.40 -12.06
C HIS A 206 -1.93 -18.28 -11.46
N GLY A 207 -2.48 -17.89 -10.30
CA GLY A 207 -3.64 -18.57 -9.72
C GLY A 207 -4.94 -18.31 -10.50
N ASP A 208 -6.01 -19.03 -10.18
CA ASP A 208 -7.36 -18.74 -10.68
C ASP A 208 -8.17 -18.03 -9.59
N VAL A 209 -8.66 -16.81 -9.88
CA VAL A 209 -9.47 -16.04 -8.94
C VAL A 209 -10.80 -16.72 -8.66
N ASN A 210 -11.33 -17.50 -9.61
CA ASN A 210 -12.57 -18.24 -9.41
C ASN A 210 -12.43 -19.26 -8.27
N GLU A 211 -11.25 -19.86 -8.06
CA GLU A 211 -11.03 -20.73 -6.91
C GLU A 211 -11.22 -20.01 -5.57
N TYR A 212 -10.90 -18.71 -5.51
CA TYR A 212 -11.03 -17.89 -4.31
C TYR A 212 -12.48 -17.48 -4.08
N VAL A 213 -13.20 -17.14 -5.16
CA VAL A 213 -14.64 -16.86 -5.11
C VAL A 213 -15.41 -18.11 -4.67
N GLU A 214 -15.11 -19.26 -5.27
CA GLU A 214 -15.72 -20.55 -4.92
C GLU A 214 -15.42 -20.97 -3.48
N PHE A 215 -14.23 -20.68 -2.97
CA PHE A 215 -13.95 -20.84 -1.54
C PHE A 215 -14.85 -19.93 -0.70
N ALA A 216 -14.90 -18.63 -1.02
CA ALA A 216 -15.71 -17.67 -0.28
C ALA A 216 -17.22 -18.03 -0.26
N ARG A 217 -17.76 -18.60 -1.35
CA ARG A 217 -19.15 -19.11 -1.42
C ARG A 217 -19.45 -20.21 -0.41
N ARG A 218 -18.46 -21.06 -0.09
CA ARG A 218 -18.64 -22.22 0.80
C ARG A 218 -18.48 -21.86 2.27
N VAL A 219 -17.84 -20.74 2.58
CA VAL A 219 -17.53 -20.34 3.94
C VAL A 219 -18.77 -19.78 4.63
N LYS A 220 -19.08 -20.30 5.82
CA LYS A 220 -20.18 -19.83 6.67
C LYS A 220 -19.66 -19.00 7.84
N ASN A 221 -20.54 -18.23 8.49
CA ASN A 221 -20.16 -17.45 9.68
C ASN A 221 -19.49 -18.30 10.77
N ALA A 222 -19.96 -19.52 11.00
CA ALA A 222 -19.38 -20.45 11.99
C ALA A 222 -17.98 -20.97 11.62
N ASP A 223 -17.55 -20.81 10.36
CA ASP A 223 -16.22 -21.20 9.88
C ASP A 223 -15.17 -20.07 10.06
N ILE A 224 -15.65 -18.85 10.32
CA ILE A 224 -14.83 -17.64 10.52
C ILE A 224 -14.89 -17.18 11.98
N PHE A 225 -16.08 -17.18 12.59
CA PHE A 225 -16.36 -16.58 13.88
C PHE A 225 -16.82 -17.61 14.91
N SER A 226 -16.39 -17.40 16.15
CA SER A 226 -16.96 -18.06 17.33
C SER A 226 -17.16 -17.07 18.46
N ALA A 227 -17.91 -17.47 19.50
CA ALA A 227 -17.88 -16.74 20.76
C ALA A 227 -16.44 -16.69 21.32
N VAL A 228 -16.09 -15.58 21.98
CA VAL A 228 -14.79 -15.44 22.64
C VAL A 228 -14.72 -16.39 23.83
N ARG A 229 -13.81 -17.37 23.75
CA ARG A 229 -13.56 -18.35 24.83
C ARG A 229 -12.13 -18.28 25.37
N ARG A 230 -11.22 -17.62 24.64
CA ARG A 230 -9.80 -17.50 24.99
C ARG A 230 -9.49 -16.11 25.53
N ARG A 231 -8.65 -16.07 26.56
CA ARG A 231 -8.04 -14.83 27.02
C ARG A 231 -7.19 -14.25 25.89
N SER A 232 -7.31 -12.95 25.67
CA SER A 232 -6.48 -12.20 24.73
C SER A 232 -5.03 -12.19 25.21
N GLU A 233 -4.11 -12.55 24.34
CA GLU A 233 -2.66 -12.53 24.59
C GLU A 233 -2.02 -11.35 23.87
N PHE A 234 -2.32 -11.19 22.58
CA PHE A 234 -1.75 -10.13 21.74
C PHE A 234 -2.80 -9.12 21.28
N CYS A 235 -4.05 -9.53 21.10
CA CYS A 235 -5.11 -8.63 20.62
C CYS A 235 -5.83 -7.90 21.75
N MET A 236 -6.68 -6.93 21.38
CA MET A 236 -7.73 -6.46 22.30
C MET A 236 -8.85 -7.49 22.43
N PRO A 237 -9.46 -7.64 23.62
CA PRO A 237 -10.67 -8.45 23.78
C PRO A 237 -11.80 -7.98 22.86
N GLY A 238 -12.39 -8.91 22.11
CA GLY A 238 -13.46 -8.66 21.15
C GLY A 238 -14.83 -9.14 21.62
N LEU A 239 -15.87 -8.86 20.85
CA LEU A 239 -17.19 -9.49 20.98
C LEU A 239 -17.19 -10.90 20.38
N LEU A 240 -16.46 -11.07 19.28
CA LEU A 240 -16.34 -12.32 18.53
C LEU A 240 -14.87 -12.69 18.38
N HIS A 241 -14.61 -14.00 18.37
CA HIS A 241 -13.30 -14.53 18.03
C HIS A 241 -13.25 -14.87 16.55
N LEU A 242 -12.28 -14.29 15.84
CA LEU A 242 -11.95 -14.58 14.46
C LEU A 242 -10.95 -15.75 14.45
N HIS A 243 -11.37 -16.96 14.07
CA HIS A 243 -10.49 -18.14 14.13
C HIS A 243 -9.95 -18.60 12.79
N LEU A 244 -10.54 -18.15 11.66
CA LEU A 244 -10.07 -18.39 10.29
C LEU A 244 -9.67 -19.85 9.99
N ARG A 245 -10.41 -20.82 10.54
CA ARG A 245 -10.02 -22.25 10.49
C ARG A 245 -10.03 -22.79 9.06
N ALA A 246 -11.09 -22.47 8.31
CA ALA A 246 -11.21 -22.85 6.91
C ALA A 246 -10.07 -22.25 6.06
N LEU A 247 -9.65 -21.02 6.37
CA LEU A 247 -8.55 -20.36 5.66
C LEU A 247 -7.21 -21.01 5.98
N HIS A 248 -6.92 -21.28 7.25
CA HIS A 248 -5.74 -22.06 7.67
C HIS A 248 -5.66 -23.41 6.95
N GLN A 249 -6.77 -24.14 6.87
CA GLN A 249 -6.84 -25.41 6.16
C GLN A 249 -6.58 -25.28 4.65
N ARG A 250 -7.16 -24.25 4.01
CA ARG A 250 -7.01 -23.99 2.56
C ARG A 250 -5.60 -23.56 2.18
N MET A 251 -4.95 -22.79 3.04
CA MET A 251 -3.62 -22.21 2.80
C MET A 251 -2.48 -23.10 3.27
N ALA A 252 -2.77 -24.21 3.96
CA ALA A 252 -1.76 -25.15 4.40
C ALA A 252 -1.02 -25.79 3.22
N ILE A 253 0.29 -25.98 3.37
CA ILE A 253 1.17 -26.52 2.32
C ILE A 253 1.91 -27.79 2.76
N GLY A 254 2.34 -28.58 1.78
CA GLY A 254 3.03 -29.86 1.97
C GLY A 254 2.14 -30.96 2.55
N ASP A 255 2.69 -32.18 2.61
CA ASP A 255 1.96 -33.37 3.03
C ASP A 255 1.50 -33.30 4.50
N LEU A 256 2.30 -32.65 5.35
CA LEU A 256 2.00 -32.44 6.77
C LEU A 256 1.03 -31.27 7.03
N ARG A 257 0.51 -30.62 5.97
CA ARG A 257 -0.42 -29.48 6.05
C ARG A 257 0.03 -28.39 7.03
N ARG A 258 1.29 -27.96 6.93
CA ARG A 258 1.80 -26.87 7.76
C ARG A 258 1.28 -25.50 7.30
N PRO A 259 1.23 -24.49 8.19
CA PRO A 259 0.87 -23.13 7.78
C PRO A 259 1.87 -22.53 6.78
N LEU A 260 1.34 -21.76 5.83
CA LEU A 260 2.11 -20.97 4.87
C LEU A 260 2.63 -19.68 5.52
N ARG A 261 3.90 -19.33 5.30
CA ARG A 261 4.52 -18.09 5.78
C ARG A 261 4.46 -16.96 4.75
N LEU A 262 4.66 -15.72 5.19
CA LEU A 262 4.66 -14.55 4.30
C LEU A 262 5.82 -14.55 3.29
N ASP A 263 6.99 -15.10 3.64
CA ASP A 263 8.13 -15.24 2.73
C ASP A 263 8.00 -16.36 1.69
N GLU A 264 7.00 -17.22 1.83
CA GLU A 264 6.71 -18.31 0.90
C GLU A 264 5.69 -17.91 -0.18
N MET A 265 5.20 -16.67 -0.16
CA MET A 265 4.30 -16.13 -1.19
C MET A 265 5.05 -15.90 -2.51
N GLU A 266 4.44 -16.26 -3.65
CA GLU A 266 5.04 -16.00 -4.97
C GLU A 266 5.06 -14.51 -5.35
N ILE A 267 4.11 -13.73 -4.82
CA ILE A 267 4.12 -12.26 -4.89
C ILE A 267 4.46 -11.74 -3.49
N PRO A 268 5.48 -10.88 -3.34
CA PRO A 268 5.75 -10.21 -2.07
C PRO A 268 4.48 -9.56 -1.49
N LEU A 269 4.18 -9.89 -0.24
CA LEU A 269 3.00 -9.42 0.48
C LEU A 269 3.41 -8.75 1.78
N ASP A 270 2.94 -7.53 1.99
CA ASP A 270 3.03 -6.85 3.27
C ASP A 270 1.63 -6.62 3.84
N LEU A 271 1.45 -6.91 5.13
CA LEU A 271 0.18 -6.74 5.82
C LEU A 271 0.30 -5.69 6.91
N VAL A 272 -0.64 -4.75 6.95
CA VAL A 272 -0.62 -3.67 7.93
C VAL A 272 -1.49 -4.02 9.13
N VAL A 273 -0.91 -3.88 10.32
CA VAL A 273 -1.61 -3.95 11.60
C VAL A 273 -1.35 -2.65 12.38
N ALA A 274 -2.16 -2.37 13.39
CA ALA A 274 -1.91 -1.25 14.30
C ALA A 274 -1.49 -1.78 15.67
N GLY A 275 -0.38 -1.26 16.18
CA GLY A 275 0.04 -1.45 17.57
C GLY A 275 -0.56 -0.36 18.44
N ILE A 276 -1.33 -0.72 19.46
CA ILE A 276 -1.81 0.20 20.49
C ILE A 276 -0.68 0.40 21.50
N ARG A 277 -0.20 1.63 21.65
CA ARG A 277 0.88 1.96 22.58
C ARG A 277 0.43 1.78 24.03
N ARG A 278 1.28 1.19 24.86
CA ARG A 278 0.95 0.82 26.25
C ARG A 278 0.61 2.00 27.13
N ARG A 279 1.47 3.02 27.19
CA ARG A 279 1.28 4.17 28.09
C ARG A 279 0.00 4.98 27.80
N PRO A 280 -0.29 5.37 26.54
CA PRO A 280 -1.54 6.07 26.22
C PRO A 280 -2.78 5.21 26.51
N TYR A 281 -2.70 3.91 26.23
CA TYR A 281 -3.80 2.98 26.48
C TYR A 281 -4.12 2.84 27.97
N GLU A 282 -3.11 2.70 28.83
CA GLU A 282 -3.29 2.57 30.28
C GLU A 282 -3.97 3.79 30.93
N ARG A 283 -3.84 4.97 30.31
CA ARG A 283 -4.51 6.20 30.74
C ARG A 283 -5.98 6.29 30.34
N LEU A 284 -6.45 5.41 29.45
CA LEU A 284 -7.86 5.41 29.08
C LEU A 284 -8.73 5.00 30.29
N PRO A 285 -9.91 5.62 30.44
CA PRO A 285 -10.92 5.20 31.41
C PRO A 285 -11.17 3.68 31.38
N SER A 286 -11.43 3.09 32.53
CA SER A 286 -11.54 1.63 32.69
C SER A 286 -12.70 1.00 31.93
N ASP A 287 -13.78 1.75 31.69
CA ASP A 287 -14.97 1.38 30.91
C ASP A 287 -14.68 1.24 29.40
N ILE A 288 -13.69 1.99 28.91
CA ILE A 288 -13.16 1.86 27.54
C ILE A 288 -12.28 0.62 27.42
N ARG A 289 -11.45 0.34 28.44
CA ARG A 289 -10.52 -0.79 28.47
C ARG A 289 -11.19 -2.14 28.73
N SER A 290 -12.28 -2.16 29.49
CA SER A 290 -12.90 -3.40 29.94
C SER A 290 -13.97 -3.90 28.96
N PRO A 291 -14.09 -5.22 28.72
CA PRO A 291 -15.27 -5.78 28.09
C PRO A 291 -16.47 -5.50 29.00
N GLU A 292 -17.51 -4.85 28.49
CA GLU A 292 -18.64 -4.38 29.29
C GLU A 292 -19.20 -5.44 30.25
N THR A 293 -19.19 -5.10 31.54
CA THR A 293 -19.99 -5.72 32.59
C THR A 293 -21.25 -4.87 32.75
N GLY A 294 -22.39 -5.30 32.17
CA GLY A 294 -23.65 -4.55 32.35
C GLY A 294 -24.80 -4.88 31.39
N MET A 295 -25.82 -4.01 31.39
CA MET A 295 -27.09 -4.14 30.66
C MET A 295 -26.93 -4.25 29.13
N ALA A 296 -25.82 -3.78 28.56
CA ALA A 296 -25.58 -3.81 27.12
C ALA A 296 -25.47 -5.23 26.54
N ARG A 297 -25.15 -6.24 27.36
CA ARG A 297 -25.14 -7.66 26.92
C ARG A 297 -26.52 -8.14 26.47
N TRP A 298 -27.59 -7.49 26.94
CA TRP A 298 -28.98 -7.77 26.59
C TRP A 298 -29.46 -7.03 25.34
N LEU A 299 -28.65 -6.12 24.78
CA LEU A 299 -28.97 -5.47 23.52
C LEU A 299 -28.84 -6.45 22.35
N PRO A 300 -29.61 -6.27 21.26
CA PRO A 300 -29.37 -6.97 19.99
C PRO A 300 -27.91 -6.84 19.53
N MET A 301 -27.35 -7.89 18.91
CA MET A 301 -25.93 -7.96 18.52
C MET A 301 -25.48 -6.75 17.67
N TRP A 302 -26.32 -6.27 16.76
CA TRP A 302 -26.01 -5.12 15.91
C TRP A 302 -25.85 -3.81 16.71
N LEU A 303 -26.63 -3.62 17.79
CA LEU A 303 -26.51 -2.47 18.70
C LEU A 303 -25.24 -2.55 19.54
N GLN A 304 -24.87 -3.76 19.99
CA GLN A 304 -23.60 -3.98 20.69
C GLN A 304 -22.41 -3.65 19.77
N VAL A 305 -22.46 -4.12 18.52
CA VAL A 305 -21.44 -3.81 17.50
C VAL A 305 -21.38 -2.30 17.25
N ALA A 306 -22.53 -1.62 17.09
CA ALA A 306 -22.57 -0.17 16.88
C ALA A 306 -21.96 0.61 18.05
N ALA A 307 -22.30 0.24 19.29
CA ALA A 307 -21.73 0.85 20.49
C ALA A 307 -20.22 0.62 20.63
N ARG A 308 -19.68 -0.51 20.14
CA ARG A 308 -18.22 -0.75 20.11
C ARG A 308 -17.54 0.04 19.00
N PHE A 309 -18.19 0.21 17.85
CA PHE A 309 -17.67 0.99 16.74
C PHE A 309 -17.48 2.47 17.10
N THR A 310 -18.36 3.09 17.90
CA THR A 310 -18.16 4.49 18.34
C THR A 310 -16.90 4.65 19.19
N ARG A 311 -16.52 3.64 19.96
CA ARG A 311 -15.25 3.62 20.73
C ARG A 311 -14.02 3.58 19.83
N LEU A 312 -14.13 3.08 18.59
CA LEU A 312 -12.99 3.04 17.66
C LEU A 312 -12.39 4.41 17.42
N LEU A 313 -13.19 5.47 17.44
CA LEU A 313 -12.74 6.85 17.24
C LEU A 313 -11.57 7.24 18.15
N GLN A 314 -11.47 6.64 19.34
CA GLN A 314 -10.38 6.91 20.29
C GLN A 314 -9.03 6.33 19.84
N PHE A 315 -9.05 5.30 18.99
CA PHE A 315 -7.85 4.67 18.44
C PHE A 315 -7.39 5.33 17.14
N PHE A 316 -8.20 6.21 16.52
CA PHE A 316 -7.80 7.02 15.37
C PHE A 316 -6.95 8.23 15.81
N ASN A 317 -5.91 7.98 16.59
CA ASN A 317 -4.96 8.97 17.06
C ASN A 317 -3.53 8.43 16.93
N ALA A 318 -2.66 9.15 16.23
CA ALA A 318 -1.25 8.77 16.03
C ALA A 318 -0.43 8.68 17.34
N ASP A 319 -0.89 9.32 18.41
CA ASP A 319 -0.29 9.16 19.73
C ASP A 319 -0.70 7.84 20.41
N MET A 320 -1.85 7.29 20.04
CA MET A 320 -2.42 6.05 20.58
C MET A 320 -1.94 4.81 19.81
N VAL A 321 -1.86 4.92 18.49
CA VAL A 321 -1.55 3.79 17.60
C VAL A 321 -0.37 4.07 16.70
N GLU A 322 0.41 3.03 16.42
CA GLU A 322 1.45 3.04 15.38
C GLU A 322 1.19 1.95 14.33
N PRO A 323 1.40 2.23 13.04
CA PRO A 323 1.30 1.21 12.01
C PRO A 323 2.52 0.28 12.07
N ILE A 324 2.27 -1.03 12.04
CA ILE A 324 3.27 -2.09 11.98
C ILE A 324 3.05 -2.87 10.70
N VAL A 325 4.14 -3.14 9.97
CA VAL A 325 4.10 -3.78 8.66
C VAL A 325 4.67 -5.18 8.75
N LEU A 326 3.81 -6.18 8.70
CA LEU A 326 4.20 -7.59 8.71
C LEU A 326 4.66 -8.01 7.32
N GLY A 327 5.78 -8.74 7.24
CA GLY A 327 6.39 -9.20 5.99
C GLY A 327 7.49 -8.26 5.45
N ARG A 328 7.70 -7.10 6.09
CA ARG A 328 8.68 -6.12 5.63
C ARG A 328 10.12 -6.54 5.96
N ASP A 329 10.37 -6.79 7.23
CA ASP A 329 11.66 -7.19 7.80
C ASP A 329 11.86 -8.71 7.79
N SER A 330 13.06 -9.17 8.16
CA SER A 330 13.42 -10.60 8.18
C SER A 330 12.56 -11.44 9.12
N ASP A 331 12.11 -10.85 10.23
CA ASP A 331 11.50 -11.58 11.32
C ASP A 331 10.01 -11.71 11.03
N THR A 332 9.35 -10.60 10.67
CA THR A 332 7.92 -10.59 10.33
C THR A 332 7.61 -11.36 9.05
N ARG A 333 8.60 -11.60 8.18
CA ARG A 333 8.49 -12.51 7.02
C ARG A 333 8.20 -13.95 7.40
N GLN A 334 8.58 -14.37 8.61
CA GLN A 334 8.40 -15.73 9.09
C GLN A 334 7.00 -15.98 9.68
N VAL A 335 6.22 -14.92 9.87
CA VAL A 335 4.86 -15.02 10.40
C VAL A 335 4.00 -15.85 9.45
N HIS A 336 3.17 -16.73 10.01
CA HIS A 336 2.18 -17.45 9.21
C HIS A 336 1.21 -16.46 8.57
N ALA A 337 1.01 -16.56 7.27
CA ALA A 337 0.25 -15.58 6.51
C ALA A 337 -1.17 -15.39 7.03
N VAL A 338 -1.88 -16.49 7.31
CA VAL A 338 -3.25 -16.44 7.82
C VAL A 338 -3.31 -15.79 9.21
N ASP A 339 -2.31 -16.01 10.07
CA ASP A 339 -2.24 -15.34 11.37
C ASP A 339 -2.03 -13.82 11.18
N ALA A 340 -1.12 -13.42 10.28
CA ALA A 340 -0.88 -12.01 9.96
C ALA A 340 -2.13 -11.28 9.43
N ALA A 341 -2.88 -11.91 8.51
CA ALA A 341 -4.17 -11.34 8.06
C ALA A 341 -5.23 -11.37 9.15
N GLY A 342 -5.24 -12.37 10.03
CA GLY A 342 -6.11 -12.44 11.19
C GLY A 342 -5.94 -11.24 12.12
N PHE A 343 -4.69 -10.90 12.46
CA PHE A 343 -4.38 -9.68 13.21
C PHE A 343 -4.73 -8.41 12.45
N SER A 344 -4.44 -8.36 11.14
CA SER A 344 -4.80 -7.21 10.29
C SER A 344 -6.31 -6.98 10.19
N ALA A 345 -7.14 -8.01 10.39
CA ALA A 345 -8.60 -7.93 10.39
C ALA A 345 -9.24 -7.90 11.80
N ALA A 346 -8.44 -7.83 12.86
CA ALA A 346 -8.91 -7.83 14.25
C ALA A 346 -9.41 -6.44 14.66
N VAL A 347 -10.62 -6.08 14.21
CA VAL A 347 -11.24 -4.78 14.50
C VAL A 347 -11.33 -4.57 16.02
N PRO A 348 -10.73 -3.48 16.57
CA PRO A 348 -10.61 -3.30 18.02
C PRO A 348 -11.97 -3.39 18.72
N SER A 349 -12.02 -4.10 19.85
CA SER A 349 -13.23 -4.32 20.65
C SER A 349 -14.38 -5.09 19.97
N ILE A 350 -14.22 -5.53 18.72
CA ILE A 350 -15.26 -6.25 17.96
C ILE A 350 -14.77 -7.64 17.60
N LEU A 351 -13.64 -7.74 16.90
CA LEU A 351 -13.04 -8.99 16.46
C LEU A 351 -11.72 -9.20 17.18
N GLN A 352 -11.60 -10.34 17.85
CA GLN A 352 -10.37 -10.79 18.49
C GLN A 352 -9.76 -11.93 17.67
N TYR A 353 -8.52 -11.74 17.22
CA TYR A 353 -7.72 -12.82 16.66
C TYR A 353 -6.70 -13.31 17.68
N GLU A 354 -6.48 -14.62 17.73
CA GLU A 354 -5.39 -15.19 18.52
C GLU A 354 -4.83 -16.42 17.78
N PRO A 355 -3.50 -16.53 17.64
CA PRO A 355 -2.89 -17.68 16.97
C PRO A 355 -3.26 -19.01 17.62
N GLY A 356 -3.30 -20.06 16.80
CA GLY A 356 -3.50 -21.42 17.29
C GLY A 356 -2.34 -21.91 18.16
N PRO A 357 -2.52 -22.99 18.95
CA PRO A 357 -1.44 -23.56 19.78
C PRO A 357 -0.20 -23.97 18.98
N GLY A 358 -0.36 -24.36 17.70
CA GLY A 358 0.73 -24.73 16.80
C GLY A 358 1.46 -23.55 16.15
N ALA A 359 1.13 -22.31 16.49
CA ALA A 359 1.71 -21.11 15.89
C ALA A 359 2.87 -20.54 16.74
N GLY A 360 3.78 -21.40 17.21
CA GLY A 360 4.88 -21.02 18.12
C GLY A 360 5.71 -19.84 17.59
N VAL A 361 6.20 -19.95 16.36
CA VAL A 361 6.99 -18.89 15.68
C VAL A 361 6.22 -17.57 15.59
N THR A 362 4.95 -17.60 15.18
CA THR A 362 4.10 -16.39 15.15
C THR A 362 4.01 -15.76 16.54
N ARG A 363 3.75 -16.55 17.59
CA ARG A 363 3.59 -16.04 18.96
C ARG A 363 4.87 -15.41 19.48
N GLU A 364 6.02 -16.01 19.22
CA GLU A 364 7.34 -15.47 19.57
C GLU A 364 7.59 -14.11 18.91
N ILE A 365 7.36 -14.01 17.59
CA ILE A 365 7.52 -12.76 16.83
C ILE A 365 6.59 -11.67 17.39
N PHE A 366 5.34 -12.02 17.68
CA PHE A 366 4.37 -11.06 18.22
C PHE A 366 4.71 -10.62 19.64
N ALA A 367 5.21 -11.52 20.49
CA ALA A 367 5.69 -11.17 21.82
C ALA A 367 6.87 -10.18 21.74
N GLU A 368 7.81 -10.42 20.82
CA GLU A 368 8.94 -9.52 20.59
C GLU A 368 8.49 -8.17 20.03
N LEU A 369 7.55 -8.14 19.08
CA LEU A 369 6.95 -6.90 18.56
C LEU A 369 6.28 -6.10 19.69
N MET A 370 5.50 -6.75 20.55
CA MET A 370 4.85 -6.10 21.68
C MET A 370 5.84 -5.55 22.70
N ALA A 371 6.96 -6.24 22.93
CA ALA A 371 8.01 -5.77 23.82
C ALA A 371 8.76 -4.57 23.21
N ARG A 372 9.24 -4.72 21.98
CA ARG A 372 10.07 -3.74 21.26
C ARG A 372 9.36 -2.41 21.04
N HIS A 373 8.08 -2.45 20.72
CA HIS A 373 7.26 -1.25 20.47
C HIS A 373 6.47 -0.80 21.71
N GLU A 374 6.68 -1.42 22.88
CA GLU A 374 5.94 -1.15 24.11
C GLU A 374 4.41 -1.13 23.90
N LEU A 375 3.87 -2.18 23.28
CA LEU A 375 2.44 -2.25 22.90
C LEU A 375 1.59 -2.87 24.00
N ALA A 376 0.36 -2.37 24.16
CA ALA A 376 -0.68 -3.00 24.96
C ALA A 376 -1.44 -4.08 24.16
N ALA A 377 -1.63 -3.86 22.86
CA ALA A 377 -2.35 -4.80 21.99
C ALA A 377 -2.03 -4.53 20.52
N ILE A 378 -2.29 -5.52 19.67
CA ILE A 378 -2.28 -5.40 18.21
C ILE A 378 -3.72 -5.53 17.70
N VAL A 379 -4.08 -4.68 16.74
CA VAL A 379 -5.43 -4.57 16.19
C VAL A 379 -5.39 -4.29 14.69
N ASP A 380 -6.57 -4.26 14.06
CA ASP A 380 -6.75 -3.93 12.64
C ASP A 380 -5.99 -2.65 12.26
N GLY A 381 -5.22 -2.70 11.17
CA GLY A 381 -4.40 -1.57 10.70
C GLY A 381 -5.22 -0.37 10.23
N GLY A 382 -6.53 -0.52 10.04
CA GLY A 382 -7.47 0.51 9.60
C GLY A 382 -7.55 1.72 10.52
N VAL A 383 -7.24 1.56 11.80
CA VAL A 383 -7.17 2.70 12.74
C VAL A 383 -5.92 3.55 12.57
N ALA A 384 -4.88 3.03 11.91
CA ALA A 384 -3.61 3.73 11.66
C ALA A 384 -3.41 4.10 10.18
N ASP A 385 -3.69 3.19 9.25
CA ASP A 385 -3.40 3.31 7.82
C ASP A 385 -4.35 2.45 6.95
N ASN A 386 -5.61 2.87 6.80
CA ASN A 386 -6.64 2.02 6.17
C ASN A 386 -6.40 1.63 4.70
N VAL A 387 -5.85 2.53 3.89
CA VAL A 387 -5.40 2.25 2.52
C VAL A 387 -3.90 2.59 2.48
N PRO A 388 -3.02 1.59 2.69
CA PRO A 388 -1.63 1.81 3.06
C PRO A 388 -0.70 2.18 1.90
N ALA A 389 -1.07 3.22 1.15
CA ALA A 389 -0.35 3.65 -0.06
C ALA A 389 1.05 4.21 0.25
N ARG A 390 1.19 4.95 1.36
CA ARG A 390 2.51 5.39 1.84
C ARG A 390 3.40 4.21 2.18
N THR A 391 2.83 3.21 2.86
CA THR A 391 3.54 1.98 3.25
C THR A 391 4.02 1.19 2.03
N ALA A 392 3.18 1.08 1.01
CA ALA A 392 3.53 0.50 -0.28
C ALA A 392 4.65 1.26 -1.00
N TRP A 393 4.55 2.59 -1.05
CA TRP A 393 5.58 3.44 -1.65
C TRP A 393 6.94 3.29 -0.98
N ARG A 394 6.96 3.25 0.35
CA ARG A 394 8.18 2.95 1.13
C ARG A 394 8.67 1.51 0.92
N GLY A 395 7.76 0.57 0.66
CA GLY A 395 8.09 -0.82 0.32
C GLY A 395 8.82 -0.96 -1.00
N VAL A 396 8.34 -0.29 -2.02
CA VAL A 396 9.04 -0.19 -3.30
C VAL A 396 10.39 0.48 -3.10
N ALA A 397 10.47 1.61 -2.38
CA ALA A 397 11.74 2.27 -2.09
C ALA A 397 12.76 1.34 -1.38
N ALA A 398 12.27 0.45 -0.51
CA ALA A 398 13.07 -0.59 0.16
C ALA A 398 13.32 -1.85 -0.70
N GLY A 399 12.81 -1.89 -1.93
CA GLY A 399 13.05 -2.95 -2.91
C GLY A 399 12.13 -4.16 -2.86
N ARG A 400 10.97 -4.06 -2.20
CA ARG A 400 9.99 -5.16 -2.11
C ARG A 400 9.46 -5.60 -3.48
N ALA A 401 9.35 -4.69 -4.45
CA ALA A 401 8.85 -4.98 -5.80
C ALA A 401 9.95 -5.36 -6.81
N GLY A 402 11.20 -5.56 -6.38
CA GLY A 402 12.34 -5.86 -7.26
C GLY A 402 12.93 -4.66 -8.02
N THR A 403 12.11 -3.65 -8.32
CA THR A 403 12.51 -2.34 -8.88
C THR A 403 12.12 -1.21 -7.92
N ARG A 404 12.66 0.01 -8.11
CA ARG A 404 12.20 1.24 -7.41
C ARG A 404 11.26 2.09 -8.27
N ASN A 405 11.02 1.69 -9.52
CA ASN A 405 10.04 2.32 -10.40
C ASN A 405 8.74 1.51 -10.39
N ALA A 406 7.67 2.11 -9.87
CA ALA A 406 6.39 1.41 -9.70
C ALA A 406 5.22 2.29 -10.11
N TYR A 407 4.12 1.60 -10.43
CA TYR A 407 2.79 2.16 -10.55
C TYR A 407 1.94 1.66 -9.38
N TYR A 408 1.40 2.61 -8.59
CA TYR A 408 0.67 2.33 -7.35
C TYR A 408 -0.85 2.38 -7.58
N LEU A 409 -1.47 1.21 -7.67
CA LEU A 409 -2.90 1.03 -7.82
C LEU A 409 -3.54 0.72 -6.46
N ALA A 410 -4.22 1.70 -5.87
CA ALA A 410 -4.86 1.58 -4.58
C ALA A 410 -6.36 1.34 -4.71
N PHE A 411 -6.88 0.46 -3.85
CA PHE A 411 -8.28 0.07 -3.78
C PHE A 411 -8.91 0.58 -2.48
N ASP A 412 -10.00 1.35 -2.61
CA ASP A 412 -10.77 1.92 -1.49
C ASP A 412 -12.24 1.53 -1.63
N CYS A 413 -12.74 0.73 -0.68
CA CYS A 413 -14.14 0.32 -0.60
C CYS A 413 -14.87 0.96 0.60
N PHE A 414 -14.22 1.88 1.32
CA PHE A 414 -14.71 2.40 2.60
C PHE A 414 -14.75 3.93 2.60
N PHE A 415 -15.68 4.49 1.81
CA PHE A 415 -15.94 5.93 1.72
C PHE A 415 -17.41 6.25 2.07
N PRO A 416 -17.69 7.42 2.69
CA PRO A 416 -19.01 7.77 3.19
C PRO A 416 -20.10 7.67 2.12
N ARG A 417 -21.18 6.95 2.44
CA ARG A 417 -22.38 6.86 1.62
C ARG A 417 -23.58 7.35 2.42
N MET A 418 -24.52 8.00 1.73
CA MET A 418 -25.82 8.34 2.28
C MET A 418 -26.73 7.10 2.19
N ASP A 419 -26.42 6.07 2.97
CA ASP A 419 -27.30 4.92 3.15
C ASP A 419 -27.95 5.01 4.54
N PRO A 420 -29.28 5.22 4.64
CA PRO A 420 -30.00 5.31 5.91
C PRO A 420 -29.68 4.19 6.90
N LYS A 421 -29.40 2.97 6.42
CA LYS A 421 -29.10 1.81 7.27
C LYS A 421 -27.70 1.87 7.90
N ASN A 422 -26.79 2.62 7.30
CA ASN A 422 -25.38 2.72 7.67
C ASN A 422 -24.97 4.14 8.09
N LEU A 423 -25.91 5.10 8.21
CA LEU A 423 -25.62 6.49 8.60
C LEU A 423 -24.86 6.61 9.92
N TRP A 424 -25.06 5.68 10.85
CA TRP A 424 -24.37 5.69 12.14
C TRP A 424 -22.85 5.40 12.00
N LEU A 425 -22.40 4.78 10.89
CA LEU A 425 -20.97 4.57 10.59
C LEU A 425 -20.28 5.85 10.08
N TRP A 426 -21.05 6.89 9.75
CA TRP A 426 -20.55 8.09 9.10
C TRP A 426 -19.37 8.76 9.82
N PRO A 427 -19.36 8.93 11.17
CA PRO A 427 -18.22 9.52 11.87
C PRO A 427 -16.90 8.73 11.70
N ILE A 428 -17.00 7.41 11.64
CA ILE A 428 -15.84 6.53 11.44
C ILE A 428 -15.34 6.65 10.00
N MET A 429 -16.27 6.62 9.04
CA MET A 429 -15.93 6.78 7.62
C MET A 429 -15.28 8.13 7.36
N GLN A 430 -15.74 9.22 8.00
CA GLN A 430 -15.09 10.52 7.92
C GLN A 430 -13.66 10.48 8.44
N THR A 431 -13.44 9.85 9.59
CA THR A 431 -12.11 9.72 10.19
C THR A 431 -11.15 8.96 9.27
N VAL A 432 -11.60 7.86 8.68
CA VAL A 432 -10.84 7.13 7.64
C VAL A 432 -10.54 8.03 6.44
N GLN A 433 -11.51 8.84 5.97
CA GLN A 433 -11.27 9.75 4.85
C GLN A 433 -10.26 10.86 5.17
N MET A 434 -10.09 11.26 6.43
CA MET A 434 -9.00 12.16 6.82
C MET A 434 -7.63 11.51 6.63
N GLN A 435 -7.47 10.24 7.03
CA GLN A 435 -6.24 9.46 6.75
C GLN A 435 -6.00 9.33 5.24
N MET A 436 -7.07 9.17 4.44
CA MET A 436 -6.97 9.04 2.99
C MET A 436 -6.39 10.28 2.32
N ARG A 437 -6.56 11.48 2.87
CA ARG A 437 -5.92 12.69 2.33
C ARG A 437 -4.39 12.57 2.34
N VAL A 438 -3.84 11.97 3.39
CA VAL A 438 -2.39 11.75 3.53
C VAL A 438 -1.92 10.62 2.63
N ASN A 439 -2.69 9.55 2.44
CA ASN A 439 -2.27 8.40 1.62
C ASN A 439 -2.47 8.59 0.12
N ARG A 440 -3.49 9.34 -0.30
CA ARG A 440 -3.80 9.59 -1.72
C ARG A 440 -2.62 10.21 -2.46
N VAL A 441 -1.70 10.85 -1.75
CA VAL A 441 -0.53 11.47 -2.35
C VAL A 441 0.47 10.47 -2.93
N TYR A 442 0.48 9.24 -2.43
CA TYR A 442 1.39 8.14 -2.77
C TYR A 442 0.82 7.19 -3.83
N ALA A 443 -0.50 7.20 -4.04
CA ALA A 443 -1.15 6.39 -5.05
C ALA A 443 -1.15 7.10 -6.41
N ASP A 444 -0.81 6.36 -7.48
CA ASP A 444 -1.04 6.82 -8.85
C ASP A 444 -2.54 6.78 -9.13
N THR A 445 -3.18 5.65 -8.89
CA THR A 445 -4.61 5.53 -9.14
C THR A 445 -5.26 4.96 -7.90
N MET A 446 -6.26 5.67 -7.39
CA MET A 446 -7.07 5.22 -6.28
C MET A 446 -8.46 4.91 -6.82
N VAL A 447 -8.73 3.62 -6.99
CA VAL A 447 -10.03 3.11 -7.41
C VAL A 447 -10.95 3.14 -6.20
N ARG A 448 -12.00 3.95 -6.29
CA ARG A 448 -13.03 4.09 -5.26
C ARG A 448 -14.25 3.31 -5.71
N PHE A 449 -14.46 2.14 -5.13
CA PHE A 449 -15.51 1.23 -5.56
C PHE A 449 -16.89 1.73 -5.16
N GLN A 450 -17.59 2.38 -6.09
CA GLN A 450 -18.85 3.08 -5.80
C GLN A 450 -20.00 2.18 -5.36
N GLU A 451 -19.98 0.92 -5.77
CA GLU A 451 -20.97 -0.09 -5.40
C GLU A 451 -20.27 -1.16 -4.56
N THR A 452 -20.73 -1.36 -3.32
CA THR A 452 -20.17 -2.34 -2.38
C THR A 452 -21.28 -2.89 -1.50
N LEU A 453 -21.03 -4.06 -0.90
CA LEU A 453 -21.85 -4.55 0.20
C LEU A 453 -21.68 -3.66 1.44
N SER A 454 -22.59 -3.83 2.41
CA SER A 454 -22.40 -3.23 3.73
C SER A 454 -21.09 -3.73 4.36
N PRO A 455 -20.30 -2.86 5.00
CA PRO A 455 -19.11 -3.26 5.75
C PRO A 455 -19.36 -4.33 6.82
N LEU A 456 -20.58 -4.41 7.34
CA LEU A 456 -20.98 -5.39 8.37
C LEU A 456 -21.30 -6.78 7.79
N ASN A 457 -21.48 -6.88 6.47
CA ASN A 457 -21.79 -8.14 5.80
C ASN A 457 -20.52 -8.95 5.53
N ILE A 458 -19.84 -9.39 6.60
CA ILE A 458 -18.51 -10.01 6.50
C ILE A 458 -18.55 -11.38 5.83
N VAL A 459 -19.70 -12.08 5.88
CA VAL A 459 -19.91 -13.36 5.19
C VAL A 459 -21.17 -13.26 4.34
N PRO A 460 -21.09 -12.73 3.12
CA PRO A 460 -22.23 -12.56 2.25
C PRO A 460 -22.76 -13.89 1.71
N GLY A 461 -24.05 -13.94 1.37
CA GLY A 461 -24.61 -15.04 0.59
C GLY A 461 -24.05 -15.05 -0.85
N GLY A 462 -24.21 -16.19 -1.55
CA GLY A 462 -23.65 -16.39 -2.89
C GLY A 462 -24.00 -15.29 -3.90
N ASP A 463 -25.27 -14.89 -3.98
CA ASP A 463 -25.73 -13.84 -4.92
C ASP A 463 -25.12 -12.47 -4.59
N ALA A 464 -25.02 -12.14 -3.30
CA ALA A 464 -24.43 -10.87 -2.86
C ALA A 464 -22.91 -10.84 -3.12
N LEU A 465 -22.24 -11.98 -2.98
CA LEU A 465 -20.84 -12.12 -3.33
C LEU A 465 -20.63 -11.90 -4.84
N ASP A 466 -21.45 -12.53 -5.69
CA ASP A 466 -21.35 -12.37 -7.15
C ASP A 466 -21.58 -10.95 -7.61
N LEU A 467 -22.59 -10.30 -7.02
CA LEU A 467 -22.86 -8.90 -7.28
C LEU A 467 -21.66 -8.02 -6.92
N SER A 468 -21.06 -8.25 -5.75
CA SER A 468 -19.87 -7.53 -5.29
C SER A 468 -18.66 -7.74 -6.20
N VAL A 469 -18.41 -8.98 -6.61
CA VAL A 469 -17.36 -9.33 -7.59
C VAL A 469 -17.63 -8.64 -8.92
N GLY A 470 -18.88 -8.65 -9.41
CA GLY A 470 -19.29 -7.98 -10.64
C GLY A 470 -19.05 -6.47 -10.60
N TRP A 471 -19.39 -5.79 -9.51
CA TRP A 471 -19.11 -4.36 -9.32
C TRP A 471 -17.61 -4.07 -9.36
N GLY A 472 -16.82 -4.87 -8.65
CA GLY A 472 -15.38 -4.76 -8.63
C GLY A 472 -14.75 -4.91 -10.01
N TYR A 473 -15.22 -5.88 -10.78
CA TYR A 473 -14.78 -6.13 -12.14
C TYR A 473 -15.09 -4.94 -13.06
N GLN A 474 -16.33 -4.44 -13.04
CA GLN A 474 -16.77 -3.32 -13.87
C GLN A 474 -16.00 -2.03 -13.55
N GLU A 475 -15.78 -1.75 -12.27
CA GLU A 475 -15.01 -0.57 -11.85
C GLU A 475 -13.56 -0.67 -12.32
N MET A 476 -12.95 -1.85 -12.19
CA MET A 476 -11.57 -2.06 -12.65
C MET A 476 -11.45 -1.99 -14.18
N ASP A 477 -12.46 -2.42 -14.93
CA ASP A 477 -12.47 -2.33 -16.39
C ASP A 477 -12.38 -0.87 -16.87
N ARG A 478 -13.07 0.06 -16.19
CA ARG A 478 -12.98 1.51 -16.47
C ARG A 478 -11.58 2.08 -16.29
N HIS A 479 -10.80 1.53 -15.36
CA HIS A 479 -9.45 1.99 -15.06
C HIS A 479 -8.37 1.27 -15.88
N LEU A 480 -8.72 0.18 -16.57
CA LEU A 480 -7.76 -0.66 -17.27
C LEU A 480 -6.94 0.05 -18.36
N PRO A 481 -7.49 1.01 -19.15
CA PRO A 481 -6.70 1.76 -20.12
C PRO A 481 -5.53 2.52 -19.47
N GLU A 482 -5.78 3.21 -18.35
CA GLU A 482 -4.74 3.92 -17.60
C GLU A 482 -3.70 2.96 -17.03
N VAL A 483 -4.14 1.86 -16.42
CA VAL A 483 -3.25 0.86 -15.82
C VAL A 483 -2.33 0.24 -16.88
N ARG A 484 -2.89 -0.19 -18.02
CA ARG A 484 -2.13 -0.77 -19.13
C ARG A 484 -1.12 0.21 -19.68
N GLU A 485 -1.53 1.46 -19.89
CA GLU A 485 -0.62 2.47 -20.42
C GLU A 485 0.48 2.80 -19.41
N MET A 486 0.16 2.96 -18.12
CA MET A 486 1.16 3.20 -17.08
C MET A 486 2.20 2.06 -16.99
N LEU A 487 1.78 0.80 -17.15
CA LEU A 487 2.69 -0.35 -17.12
C LEU A 487 3.41 -0.63 -18.43
N ARG A 488 2.97 -0.02 -19.55
CA ARG A 488 3.63 -0.18 -20.85
C ARG A 488 5.11 0.22 -20.75
N PRO A 489 6.05 -0.66 -21.14
CA PRO A 489 7.46 -0.32 -21.17
C PRO A 489 7.73 0.84 -22.14
N VAL A 490 8.57 1.77 -21.71
CA VAL A 490 9.04 2.90 -22.53
C VAL A 490 10.55 2.88 -22.65
N SER A 491 11.08 3.41 -23.74
CA SER A 491 12.53 3.48 -23.99
C SER A 491 12.86 4.77 -24.72
N LEU A 492 14.09 5.26 -24.52
CA LEU A 492 14.60 6.46 -25.18
C LEU A 492 14.77 6.27 -26.70
N ASP A 493 15.09 5.04 -27.13
CA ASP A 493 15.58 4.71 -28.47
C ASP A 493 14.56 3.98 -29.37
N ARG A 494 13.29 3.85 -28.95
CA ARG A 494 12.24 3.31 -29.85
C ARG A 494 11.94 4.36 -30.93
N ALA A 495 12.70 4.33 -32.00
CA ALA A 495 12.23 4.82 -33.29
C ALA A 495 10.92 4.06 -33.62
N ALA A 496 9.96 4.77 -34.23
CA ALA A 496 8.71 4.18 -34.70
C ALA A 496 8.99 2.83 -35.40
N PRO A 497 8.16 1.78 -35.21
CA PRO A 497 8.38 0.52 -35.89
C PRO A 497 8.54 0.81 -37.38
N ALA A 498 9.68 0.40 -37.94
CA ALA A 498 9.87 0.42 -39.38
C ALA A 498 8.63 -0.20 -40.01
N ALA A 499 7.95 0.56 -40.86
CA ALA A 499 6.84 0.06 -41.65
C ALA A 499 7.27 -1.29 -42.21
N ARG A 500 6.49 -2.34 -41.90
CA ARG A 500 6.70 -3.66 -42.49
C ARG A 500 6.81 -3.44 -43.99
N ALA A 501 7.99 -3.71 -44.54
CA ALA A 501 8.16 -3.83 -45.97
C ALA A 501 7.19 -4.93 -46.43
N SER A 502 6.44 -4.57 -47.48
CA SER A 502 5.45 -5.35 -48.23
C SER A 502 5.76 -6.84 -48.34
#